data_AF-A0A2V8RUS1-F1
#
_entry.id   AF-A0A2V8RUS1-F1
#
_cell.length_a   1.000
_cell.length_b   1.000
_cell.length_c   1.000
_cell.angle_alpha   90.00
_cell.angle_beta   90.00
_cell.angle_gamma   90.00
#
_symmetry.space_group_name_H-M   'P 1'
#
loop_
_entity.id
_entity.type
_entity.pdbx_description
1 polymer ?
#
loop_
_entity_poly.entity_id
_entity_poly.type
_entity_poly.pdbx_seq_one_letter_code
_entity_poly.pdbx_strand_id
1 'polypeptide(L)'
;MEMKMADFKSLLSKRVDDAERPAILPVGTYEGVVVDYQPIESNTADRTPQVRVNIRITAASDGIEAADLVDAKGKPIRVADRRMRHDFWLDEENQWKLSEFIRSCGVETAGRSFGETLPEVKNAPVFVQVNQTPDKQKRNEDGSPIIYNNIARLTGQAGAGA
;
A
#
# COMPACT_ATOMS: atom_id res chain seq x y z
N MET A 1 14.17 -15.08 -19.21
CA MET A 1 13.83 -14.62 -17.84
C MET A 1 13.77 -15.87 -16.98
N GLU A 2 14.82 -16.12 -16.20
CA GLU A 2 14.92 -17.34 -15.38
C GLU A 2 13.94 -17.21 -14.21
N MET A 3 12.87 -18.00 -14.25
CA MET A 3 11.92 -18.10 -13.15
C MET A 3 12.62 -18.92 -12.06
N LYS A 4 13.26 -18.25 -11.09
CA LYS A 4 13.79 -18.90 -9.89
C LYS A 4 12.64 -19.64 -9.20
N MET A 5 12.50 -20.93 -9.48
CA MET A 5 11.69 -21.83 -8.66
C MET A 5 12.33 -21.83 -7.29
N ALA A 6 11.74 -21.10 -6.36
CA ALA A 6 12.16 -21.13 -4.98
C ALA A 6 11.88 -22.55 -4.46
N ASP A 7 12.94 -23.29 -4.15
CA ASP A 7 12.83 -24.63 -3.61
C ASP A 7 12.18 -24.52 -2.21
N PHE A 8 10.94 -24.98 -2.10
CA PHE A 8 10.13 -24.84 -0.88
C PHE A 8 10.86 -25.42 0.34
N LYS A 9 11.56 -26.54 0.14
CA LYS A 9 12.39 -27.18 1.16
C LYS A 9 13.55 -26.29 1.59
N SER A 10 14.22 -25.60 0.67
CA SER A 10 15.32 -24.67 0.99
C SER A 10 14.85 -23.42 1.72
N LEU A 11 13.64 -22.92 1.42
CA LEU A 11 13.05 -21.80 2.18
C LEU A 11 12.71 -22.19 3.61
N LEU A 12 12.09 -23.36 3.81
CA LEU A 12 11.73 -23.86 5.13
C LEU A 12 12.91 -24.38 5.96
N SER A 13 14.05 -24.63 5.32
CA SER A 13 15.29 -25.03 6.01
C SER A 13 16.05 -23.84 6.61
N LYS A 14 15.65 -22.60 6.32
CA LYS A 14 16.20 -21.42 6.98
C LYS A 14 15.74 -21.39 8.44
N ARG A 15 16.66 -21.06 9.34
CA ARG A 15 16.32 -20.86 10.75
C ARG A 15 15.34 -19.71 10.89
N VAL A 16 14.37 -19.86 11.78
CA VAL A 16 13.37 -18.82 12.05
C VAL A 16 14.04 -17.55 12.57
N ASP A 17 15.13 -17.69 13.35
CA ASP A 17 15.92 -16.58 13.88
C ASP A 17 16.71 -15.81 12.80
N ASP A 18 16.90 -16.40 11.60
CA ASP A 18 17.52 -15.73 10.44
C ASP A 18 16.49 -14.94 9.61
N ALA A 19 15.21 -14.99 9.97
CA ALA A 19 14.16 -14.27 9.28
C ALA A 19 14.24 -12.77 9.62
N GLU A 20 14.87 -12.01 8.73
CA GLU A 20 14.96 -10.57 8.89
C GLU A 20 13.62 -9.87 8.66
N ARG A 21 13.32 -8.91 9.53
CA ARG A 21 12.16 -8.06 9.38
C ARG A 21 12.29 -7.22 8.11
N PRO A 22 11.21 -7.09 7.29
CA PRO A 22 11.26 -6.24 6.11
C PRO A 22 11.66 -4.80 6.48
N ALA A 23 12.59 -4.23 5.72
CA ALA A 23 13.01 -2.85 5.90
C ALA A 23 11.83 -1.87 5.76
N ILE A 24 11.80 -0.89 6.66
CA ILE A 24 10.76 0.14 6.70
C ILE A 24 11.06 1.16 5.59
N LEU A 25 10.03 1.49 4.81
CA LEU A 25 10.15 2.57 3.83
C LEU A 25 10.27 3.93 4.53
N PRO A 26 11.16 4.82 4.07
CA PRO A 26 11.17 6.22 4.49
C PRO A 26 9.80 6.87 4.34
N VAL A 27 9.49 7.81 5.24
CA VAL A 27 8.31 8.65 5.13
C VAL A 27 8.44 9.53 3.89
N GLY A 28 7.39 9.61 3.09
CA GLY A 28 7.41 10.40 1.86
C GLY A 28 6.40 9.93 0.83
N THR A 29 6.48 10.51 -0.36
CA THR A 29 5.59 10.18 -1.48
C THR A 29 6.25 9.19 -2.41
N TYR A 30 5.50 8.18 -2.81
CA TYR A 30 5.92 7.16 -3.75
C TYR A 30 4.95 7.13 -4.92
N GLU A 31 5.47 6.77 -6.08
CA GLU A 31 4.66 6.45 -7.24
C GLU A 31 4.27 4.99 -7.21
N GLY A 32 3.07 4.68 -7.66
CA GLY A 32 2.59 3.31 -7.74
C GLY A 32 1.50 3.13 -8.77
N VAL A 33 1.04 1.89 -8.85
CA VAL A 33 -0.07 1.48 -9.70
C VAL A 33 -1.05 0.64 -8.89
N VAL A 34 -2.33 0.88 -9.08
CA VAL A 34 -3.38 0.00 -8.55
C VAL A 34 -3.31 -1.33 -9.27
N VAL A 35 -3.05 -2.42 -8.56
CA VAL A 35 -2.97 -3.78 -9.13
C VAL A 35 -4.36 -4.39 -9.25
N ASP A 36 -5.14 -4.29 -8.17
CA ASP A 36 -6.50 -4.78 -8.09
C ASP A 36 -7.25 -4.07 -6.96
N TYR A 37 -8.54 -4.35 -6.88
CA TYR A 37 -9.38 -4.01 -5.74
C TYR A 37 -10.14 -5.26 -5.28
N GLN A 38 -10.46 -5.30 -3.99
CA GLN A 38 -11.16 -6.41 -3.35
C GLN A 38 -12.27 -5.84 -2.47
N PRO A 39 -13.55 -6.06 -2.84
CA PRO A 39 -14.66 -5.86 -1.91
C PRO A 39 -14.50 -6.84 -0.75
N ILE A 40 -14.63 -6.34 0.47
CA ILE A 40 -14.59 -7.14 1.69
C ILE A 40 -15.91 -6.89 2.40
N GLU A 41 -16.71 -7.94 2.42
CA GLU A 41 -17.96 -7.96 3.17
C GLU A 41 -17.70 -8.02 4.66
N SER A 42 -18.67 -7.54 5.41
CA SER A 42 -18.63 -7.57 6.87
C SER A 42 -19.04 -8.95 7.36
N ASN A 43 -18.08 -9.68 7.95
CA ASN A 43 -18.36 -10.99 8.56
C ASN A 43 -19.05 -10.91 9.93
N THR A 44 -19.36 -9.71 10.41
CA THR A 44 -20.07 -9.45 11.67
C THR A 44 -21.01 -8.25 11.51
N ALA A 45 -22.16 -8.28 12.17
CA ALA A 45 -23.22 -7.27 12.07
C ALA A 45 -22.74 -5.82 12.33
N ASP A 46 -21.68 -5.65 13.13
CA ASP A 46 -21.15 -4.33 13.53
C ASP A 46 -19.96 -3.83 12.69
N ARG A 47 -19.52 -4.58 11.68
CA ARG A 47 -18.37 -4.15 10.87
C ARG A 47 -18.86 -3.41 9.64
N THR A 48 -18.25 -2.27 9.32
CA THR A 48 -18.52 -1.55 8.08
C THR A 48 -17.89 -2.31 6.90
N PRO A 49 -18.62 -2.56 5.80
CA PRO A 49 -18.03 -3.17 4.62
C PRO A 49 -16.94 -2.25 4.06
N GLN A 50 -15.95 -2.82 3.38
CA GLN A 50 -14.79 -2.06 2.92
C GLN A 50 -14.36 -2.47 1.52
N VAL A 51 -13.78 -1.53 0.78
CA VAL A 51 -13.09 -1.80 -0.49
C VAL A 51 -11.59 -1.67 -0.23
N ARG A 52 -10.88 -2.78 -0.37
CA ARG A 52 -9.42 -2.80 -0.32
C ARG A 52 -8.85 -2.54 -1.70
N VAL A 53 -7.97 -1.56 -1.82
CA VAL A 53 -7.20 -1.29 -3.04
C VAL A 53 -5.77 -1.78 -2.80
N ASN A 54 -5.30 -2.69 -3.65
CA ASN A 54 -3.92 -3.19 -3.59
C ASN A 54 -3.06 -2.41 -4.57
N ILE A 55 -1.96 -1.88 -4.07
CA ILE A 55 -1.08 -0.97 -4.81
C ILE A 55 0.32 -1.58 -4.85
N ARG A 56 0.94 -1.54 -6.03
CA ARG A 56 2.36 -1.84 -6.20
C ARG A 56 3.09 -0.53 -6.35
N ILE A 57 4.11 -0.32 -5.52
CA ILE A 57 5.00 0.84 -5.63
C ILE A 57 5.91 0.63 -6.85
N THR A 58 6.11 1.66 -7.64
CA THR A 58 6.94 1.65 -8.85
C THR A 58 8.22 2.45 -8.65
N ALA A 59 8.14 3.61 -8.00
CA ALA A 59 9.26 4.50 -7.74
C ALA A 59 9.06 5.31 -6.47
N ALA A 60 10.15 5.86 -5.93
CA ALA A 60 10.07 6.97 -4.97
C ALA A 60 9.90 8.27 -5.75
N SER A 61 9.05 9.18 -5.27
CA SER A 61 8.87 10.51 -5.86
C SER A 61 10.00 11.45 -5.42
N ASP A 62 10.07 12.63 -6.02
CA ASP A 62 10.93 13.71 -5.56
C ASP A 62 10.74 13.99 -4.06
N GLY A 63 11.84 14.02 -3.30
CA GLY A 63 11.86 14.26 -1.85
C GLY A 63 12.26 13.05 -0.99
N ILE A 64 12.54 11.89 -1.60
CA ILE A 64 13.16 10.75 -0.91
C ILE A 64 14.56 10.54 -1.49
N GLU A 65 15.58 10.84 -0.71
CA GLU A 65 16.97 10.72 -1.16
C GLU A 65 17.37 9.24 -1.28
N ALA A 66 18.23 8.93 -2.25
CA ALA A 66 18.74 7.57 -2.42
C ALA A 66 19.50 7.05 -1.18
N ALA A 67 20.05 7.98 -0.38
CA ALA A 67 20.69 7.68 0.89
C ALA A 67 19.69 7.17 1.96
N ASP A 68 18.42 7.55 1.89
CA ASP A 68 17.38 7.11 2.83
C ASP A 68 16.76 5.77 2.42
N LEU A 69 16.90 5.37 1.15
CA LEU A 69 16.44 4.08 0.62
C LEU A 69 17.43 2.94 0.93
N VAL A 70 17.98 2.92 2.14
CA VAL A 70 18.84 1.85 2.65
C VAL A 70 18.19 1.21 3.87
N ASP A 71 18.34 -0.10 4.01
CA ASP A 71 17.88 -0.79 5.20
C ASP A 71 18.85 -0.59 6.38
N ALA A 72 18.50 -1.14 7.55
CA ALA A 72 19.32 -1.06 8.75
C ALA A 72 20.73 -1.68 8.61
N LYS A 73 20.98 -2.44 7.54
CA LYS A 73 22.27 -3.05 7.20
C LYS A 73 22.97 -2.32 6.05
N GLY A 74 22.46 -1.17 5.62
CA GLY A 74 23.03 -0.36 4.54
C GLY A 74 22.77 -0.92 3.14
N LYS A 75 21.84 -1.87 2.98
CA LYS A 75 21.51 -2.45 1.68
C LYS A 75 20.39 -1.65 1.01
N PRO A 76 20.44 -1.42 -0.31
CA PRO A 76 19.39 -0.70 -1.02
C PRO A 76 18.02 -1.37 -0.89
N ILE A 77 17.02 -0.59 -0.47
CA ILE A 77 15.62 -1.01 -0.42
C ILE A 77 15.05 -0.96 -1.84
N ARG A 78 14.62 -2.11 -2.34
CA ARG A 78 13.91 -2.19 -3.62
C ARG A 78 12.45 -1.79 -3.44
N VAL A 79 12.14 -0.53 -3.73
CA VAL A 79 10.78 0.00 -3.64
C VAL A 79 9.80 -0.75 -4.54
N ALA A 80 10.25 -1.22 -5.71
CA ALA A 80 9.42 -1.97 -6.66
C ALA A 80 8.89 -3.33 -6.13
N ASP A 81 9.53 -3.89 -5.11
CA ASP A 81 9.10 -5.13 -4.45
C ASP A 81 8.03 -4.87 -3.39
N ARG A 82 7.70 -3.61 -3.10
CA ARG A 82 6.74 -3.23 -2.07
C ARG A 82 5.33 -3.19 -2.62
N ARG A 83 4.45 -3.91 -1.93
CA ARG A 83 3.01 -3.85 -2.10
C ARG A 83 2.40 -3.24 -0.85
N MET A 84 1.48 -2.32 -1.05
CA MET A 84 0.72 -1.69 0.02
C MET A 84 -0.75 -1.90 -0.24
N ARG A 85 -1.54 -1.84 0.83
CA ARG A 85 -2.99 -1.94 0.78
C ARG A 85 -3.58 -0.69 1.42
N HIS A 86 -4.62 -0.16 0.80
CA HIS A 86 -5.44 0.89 1.40
C HIS A 86 -6.87 0.38 1.51
N ASP A 87 -7.48 0.52 2.69
CA ASP A 87 -8.83 0.05 2.95
C ASP A 87 -9.74 1.28 3.04
N PHE A 88 -10.66 1.42 2.09
CA PHE A 88 -11.74 2.40 2.13
C PHE A 88 -12.97 1.76 2.79
N TRP A 89 -13.37 2.28 3.95
CA TRP A 89 -14.63 1.89 4.58
C TRP A 89 -15.80 2.44 3.76
N LEU A 90 -16.90 1.71 3.67
CA LEU A 90 -18.10 2.13 2.93
C LEU A 90 -19.14 2.81 3.82
N ASP A 91 -18.69 3.56 4.82
CA ASP A 91 -19.53 4.53 5.54
C ASP A 91 -19.65 5.85 4.75
N GLU A 92 -20.59 6.72 5.14
CA GLU A 92 -20.89 7.96 4.41
C GLU A 92 -19.67 8.88 4.22
N GLU A 93 -18.81 8.99 5.24
CA GLU A 93 -17.62 9.86 5.18
C GLU A 93 -16.57 9.27 4.23
N ASN A 94 -16.32 7.97 4.32
CA ASN A 94 -15.29 7.31 3.55
C ASN A 94 -15.72 7.02 2.09
N GLN A 95 -17.03 6.97 1.80
CA GLN A 95 -17.56 6.96 0.43
C GLN A 95 -17.18 8.23 -0.33
N TRP A 96 -17.20 9.40 0.33
CA TRP A 96 -16.72 10.63 -0.29
C TRP A 96 -15.23 10.54 -0.65
N LYS A 97 -14.39 10.05 0.28
CA LYS A 97 -12.94 9.85 0.04
C LYS A 97 -12.68 8.85 -1.09
N LEU A 98 -13.48 7.78 -1.17
CA LEU A 98 -13.41 6.81 -2.26
C LEU A 98 -13.77 7.47 -3.60
N SER A 99 -14.80 8.32 -3.64
CA SER A 99 -15.20 9.04 -4.85
C SER A 99 -14.11 10.00 -5.34
N GLU A 100 -13.46 10.72 -4.42
CA GLU A 100 -12.34 11.61 -4.72
C GLU A 100 -11.13 10.83 -5.25
N PHE A 101 -10.84 9.66 -4.65
CA PHE A 101 -9.82 8.77 -5.15
C PHE A 101 -10.11 8.31 -6.59
N ILE A 102 -11.33 7.81 -6.86
CA ILE A 102 -11.74 7.35 -8.20
C ILE A 102 -11.60 8.49 -9.22
N ARG A 103 -12.05 9.70 -8.90
CA ARG A 103 -11.89 10.88 -9.78
C ARG A 103 -10.43 11.24 -9.99
N SER A 104 -9.61 11.20 -8.94
CA SER A 104 -8.17 11.50 -9.05
C SER A 104 -7.43 10.49 -9.94
N CYS A 105 -7.95 9.27 -10.09
CA CYS A 105 -7.48 8.28 -11.05
C CYS A 105 -7.90 8.60 -12.51
N GLY A 106 -8.66 9.67 -12.74
CA GLY A 106 -9.12 10.08 -14.07
C GLY A 106 -10.41 9.38 -14.52
N VAL A 107 -11.14 8.73 -13.62
CA VAL A 107 -12.40 8.03 -13.93
C VAL A 107 -13.56 9.01 -13.82
N GLU A 108 -14.40 9.07 -14.85
CA GLU A 108 -15.63 9.87 -14.85
C GLU A 108 -16.67 9.22 -13.94
N THR A 109 -17.18 9.98 -12.95
CA THR A 109 -18.12 9.47 -11.93
C THR A 109 -19.54 10.01 -12.06
N ALA A 110 -19.80 10.98 -12.95
CA ALA A 110 -21.09 11.66 -13.00
C ALA A 110 -22.21 10.69 -13.42
N GLY A 111 -23.22 10.51 -12.56
CA GLY A 111 -24.35 9.62 -12.80
C GLY A 111 -24.04 8.12 -12.73
N ARG A 112 -22.84 7.74 -12.26
CA ARG A 112 -22.38 6.35 -12.20
C ARG A 112 -22.20 5.89 -10.75
N SER A 113 -22.44 4.61 -10.49
CA SER A 113 -22.25 4.00 -9.18
C SER A 113 -20.77 3.66 -8.90
N PHE A 114 -20.44 3.42 -7.62
CA PHE A 114 -19.13 2.90 -7.23
C PHE A 114 -18.82 1.55 -7.89
N GLY A 115 -19.82 0.68 -8.04
CA GLY A 115 -19.65 -0.63 -8.67
C GLY A 115 -19.27 -0.54 -10.16
N GLU A 116 -19.76 0.49 -10.86
CA GLU A 116 -19.44 0.74 -12.27
C GLU A 116 -18.08 1.39 -12.48
N THR A 117 -17.60 2.17 -11.51
CA THR A 117 -16.38 2.99 -11.65
C THR A 117 -15.14 2.34 -11.02
N LEU A 118 -15.29 1.56 -9.95
CA LEU A 118 -14.18 0.84 -9.30
C LEU A 118 -13.36 -0.05 -10.23
N PRO A 119 -13.95 -0.80 -11.20
CA PRO A 119 -13.16 -1.60 -12.13
C PRO A 119 -12.15 -0.80 -12.95
N GLU A 120 -12.44 0.48 -13.23
CA GLU A 120 -11.60 1.36 -14.06
C GLU A 120 -10.39 1.92 -13.32
N VAL A 121 -10.39 1.89 -11.98
CA VAL A 121 -9.20 2.31 -11.20
C VAL A 121 -8.06 1.30 -11.32
N LYS A 122 -8.32 0.09 -11.85
CA LYS A 122 -7.29 -0.93 -12.04
C LYS A 122 -6.25 -0.45 -13.05
N ASN A 123 -4.97 -0.63 -12.70
CA ASN A 123 -3.81 -0.10 -13.41
C ASN A 123 -3.72 1.43 -13.43
N ALA A 124 -4.57 2.16 -12.71
CA ALA A 124 -4.44 3.60 -12.60
C ALA A 124 -3.13 3.96 -11.87
N PRO A 125 -2.36 4.91 -12.41
CA PRO A 125 -1.18 5.42 -11.74
C PRO A 125 -1.58 6.29 -10.54
N VAL A 126 -0.90 6.10 -9.40
CA VAL A 126 -1.23 6.74 -8.12
C VAL A 126 0.02 7.27 -7.42
N PHE A 127 -0.15 8.35 -6.66
CA PHE A 127 0.76 8.78 -5.61
C PHE A 127 0.32 8.19 -4.27
N VAL A 128 1.28 7.61 -3.56
CA VAL A 128 1.12 6.98 -2.25
C VAL A 128 1.96 7.75 -1.24
N GLN A 129 1.31 8.47 -0.34
CA GLN A 129 2.00 9.08 0.79
C GLN A 129 2.15 8.04 1.91
N VAL A 130 3.39 7.65 2.18
CA VAL A 130 3.72 6.66 3.21
C VAL A 130 4.10 7.40 4.49
N ASN A 131 3.44 7.01 5.58
CA ASN A 131 3.85 7.36 6.94
C ASN A 131 4.31 6.10 7.68
N GLN A 132 5.07 6.33 8.75
CA GLN A 132 5.47 5.28 9.69
C GLN A 132 4.59 5.38 10.93
N THR A 133 4.02 4.25 11.36
CA THR A 133 3.11 4.21 12.51
C THR A 133 3.57 3.15 13.50
N PRO A 134 3.61 3.45 14.80
CA PRO A 134 3.87 2.44 15.81
C PRO A 134 2.68 1.49 15.94
N ASP A 135 2.98 0.19 16.00
CA ASP A 135 2.01 -0.83 16.37
C ASP A 135 1.61 -0.60 17.83
N LYS A 136 0.29 -0.52 18.07
CA LYS A 136 -0.25 -0.26 19.40
C LYS A 136 -0.05 -1.44 20.35
N GLN A 137 0.01 -2.66 19.80
CA GLN A 137 0.02 -3.91 20.55
C GLN A 137 1.39 -4.59 20.57
N LYS A 138 2.12 -4.53 19.44
CA LYS A 138 3.40 -5.25 19.32
C LYS A 138 4.59 -4.37 19.72
N ARG A 139 5.55 -5.00 20.38
CA ARG A 139 6.82 -4.39 20.84
C ARG A 139 7.98 -5.26 20.38
N ASN A 140 9.13 -4.62 20.17
CA ASN A 140 10.42 -5.28 20.02
C ASN A 140 10.84 -5.88 21.37
N GLU A 141 11.89 -6.70 21.36
CA GLU A 141 12.44 -7.35 22.58
C GLU A 141 12.94 -6.33 23.62
N ASP A 142 13.37 -5.16 23.17
CA ASP A 142 13.81 -4.03 24.02
C ASP A 142 12.64 -3.18 24.58
N GLY A 143 11.39 -3.58 24.31
CA GLY A 143 10.19 -2.88 24.74
C GLY A 143 9.80 -1.68 23.87
N SER A 144 10.57 -1.34 22.84
CA SER A 144 10.23 -0.27 21.89
C SER A 144 9.07 -0.69 20.94
N PRO A 145 8.24 0.25 20.44
CA PRO A 145 7.14 -0.08 19.55
C PRO A 145 7.59 -0.56 18.17
N ILE A 146 6.91 -1.59 17.66
CA ILE A 146 7.11 -2.09 16.31
C ILE A 146 6.59 -1.05 15.31
N ILE A 147 7.46 -0.42 14.52
CA ILE A 147 7.06 0.55 13.49
C ILE A 147 6.72 -0.16 12.17
N TYR A 148 5.62 0.21 11.51
CA TYR A 148 5.26 -0.29 10.17
C TYR A 148 4.88 0.85 9.22
N ASN A 149 4.93 0.57 7.91
CA ASN A 149 4.49 1.52 6.89
C ASN A 149 2.97 1.51 6.74
N ASN A 150 2.37 2.70 6.75
CA ASN A 150 0.96 2.93 6.51
C ASN A 150 0.76 3.93 5.36
N ILE A 151 -0.32 3.79 4.61
CA ILE A 151 -0.72 4.80 3.61
C ILE A 151 -1.46 5.91 4.35
N ALA A 152 -0.84 7.09 4.40
CA ALA A 152 -1.45 8.29 4.96
C ALA A 152 -2.44 8.94 3.98
N ARG A 153 -2.08 8.94 2.69
CA ARG A 153 -2.90 9.49 1.61
C ARG A 153 -2.67 8.70 0.33
N LEU A 154 -3.74 8.52 -0.43
CA LEU A 154 -3.74 7.88 -1.74
C LEU A 154 -4.47 8.78 -2.73
N THR A 155 -3.82 9.11 -3.85
CA THR A 155 -4.36 9.99 -4.90
C THR A 155 -3.91 9.50 -6.26
N GLY A 156 -4.78 9.51 -7.26
CA GLY A 156 -4.41 9.22 -8.65
C GLY A 156 -3.56 10.33 -9.27
N GLN A 157 -2.72 9.97 -10.24
CA GLN A 157 -1.83 10.91 -10.91
C GLN A 157 -2.56 11.74 -11.99
N ALA A 158 -3.69 11.27 -12.51
CA ALA A 158 -4.44 11.95 -13.56
C ALA A 158 -5.07 13.28 -13.10
N GLY A 159 -5.46 13.36 -11.82
CA GLY A 159 -6.03 14.59 -11.23
C GLY A 159 -5.00 15.57 -10.66
N ALA A 160 -3.70 15.25 -10.67
CA ALA A 160 -2.66 16.08 -10.06
C ALA A 160 -2.19 17.26 -10.96
N GLY A 161 -2.82 17.45 -12.12
CA GLY A 161 -2.46 18.46 -13.12
C GLY A 161 -3.61 19.37 -13.57
N ALA A 162 -4.68 19.50 -12.77
CA ALA A 162 -5.80 20.41 -13.04
C ALA A 162 -5.87 21.55 -12.02
#